data_AF-A0A542I512-F1
#
_entry.id   AF-A0A542I512-F1
#
_cell.length_a   1.000
_cell.length_b   1.000
_cell.length_c   1.000
_cell.angle_alpha   90.00
_cell.angle_beta   90.00
_cell.angle_gamma   90.00
#
_symmetry.space_group_name_H-M   'P 1'
#
loop_
_entity.id
_entity.type
_entity.pdbx_description
1 polymer ?
#
loop_
_entity_poly.entity_id
_entity_poly.type
_entity_poly.pdbx_seq_one_letter_code
_entity_poly.pdbx_strand_id
1 'polypeptide(L)'
;MNFQATLEVPRGATDLGLEQVEQAAGTSTKALGLRADWARLPGRSVEVWLHGERVASGVVDQAAEDGSVLWIAAEGISTRRIFDKSSGYQIWV
;
A
#
# COMPACT_ATOMS: atom_id res chain seq x y z
N MET A 1 -62.70 -15.49 -34.40
CA MET A 1 -63.21 -15.05 -33.08
C MET A 1 -62.06 -14.97 -32.07
N ASN A 2 -61.60 -13.77 -31.72
CA ASN A 2 -61.39 -13.26 -30.35
C ASN A 2 -60.52 -12.00 -30.36
N PHE A 3 -60.98 -11.01 -29.60
CA PHE A 3 -60.56 -9.61 -29.57
C PHE A 3 -59.72 -9.30 -28.32
N GLN A 4 -58.78 -8.37 -28.49
CA GLN A 4 -58.29 -7.34 -27.55
C GLN A 4 -57.59 -7.71 -26.22
N ALA A 5 -56.36 -7.20 -26.07
CA ALA A 5 -55.81 -6.50 -24.88
C ALA A 5 -54.51 -5.78 -25.34
N THR A 6 -54.55 -4.48 -25.65
CA THR A 6 -54.37 -3.31 -24.76
C THR A 6 -52.96 -3.16 -24.15
N LEU A 7 -52.31 -2.11 -24.63
CA LEU A 7 -51.19 -1.29 -24.16
C LEU A 7 -50.42 -1.74 -22.91
N GLU A 8 -49.10 -1.83 -23.08
CA GLU A 8 -48.18 -1.06 -22.23
C GLU A 8 -46.90 -0.70 -23.00
N VAL A 9 -46.73 0.61 -23.19
CA VAL A 9 -45.55 1.27 -23.73
C VAL A 9 -44.71 1.68 -22.53
N PRO A 10 -43.45 1.23 -22.36
CA PRO A 10 -42.57 1.93 -21.44
C PRO A 10 -42.03 3.19 -22.12
N ARG A 11 -42.66 4.33 -21.81
CA ARG A 11 -42.05 5.66 -21.92
C ARG A 11 -41.23 5.90 -20.66
N GLY A 12 -39.92 5.73 -20.76
CA GLY A 12 -38.95 6.24 -19.79
C GLY A 12 -37.99 7.19 -20.51
N ALA A 13 -38.33 8.48 -20.54
CA ALA A 13 -37.48 9.52 -21.08
C ALA A 13 -36.51 10.02 -19.99
N THR A 14 -35.24 10.14 -20.39
CA THR A 14 -34.24 11.16 -19.99
C THR A 14 -33.91 11.39 -18.51
N ASP A 15 -32.66 11.10 -18.16
CA ASP A 15 -31.74 11.96 -17.39
C ASP A 15 -30.30 11.51 -17.79
N LEU A 16 -29.54 12.26 -18.59
CA LEU A 16 -28.64 13.37 -18.22
C LEU A 16 -27.66 13.05 -17.06
N GLY A 17 -26.42 13.49 -17.24
CA GLY A 17 -25.40 13.57 -16.18
C GLY A 17 -24.62 12.27 -16.01
N LEU A 18 -23.35 12.20 -16.40
CA LEU A 18 -22.20 12.63 -15.60
C LEU A 18 -22.11 11.91 -14.25
N GLU A 19 -20.86 11.58 -13.92
CA GLU A 19 -20.40 11.02 -12.64
C GLU A 19 -20.57 9.51 -12.45
N GLN A 20 -19.80 8.76 -13.25
CA GLN A 20 -19.03 7.69 -12.64
C GLN A 20 -17.88 8.33 -11.85
N VAL A 21 -18.22 8.96 -10.72
CA VAL A 21 -17.26 9.39 -9.70
C VAL A 21 -16.68 8.15 -9.04
N GLU A 22 -15.38 7.99 -9.30
CA GLU A 22 -14.36 7.55 -8.36
C GLU A 22 -14.81 6.54 -7.30
N GLN A 23 -14.40 5.28 -7.43
CA GLN A 23 -13.84 4.55 -6.30
C GLN A 23 -13.08 3.29 -6.73
N ALA A 24 -11.76 3.42 -6.58
CA ALA A 24 -10.86 2.42 -6.01
C ALA A 24 -10.81 1.03 -6.66
N ALA A 25 -9.79 0.84 -7.50
CA ALA A 25 -8.75 -0.15 -7.21
C ALA A 25 -7.58 0.14 -8.16
N GLY A 26 -6.74 1.10 -7.76
CA GLY A 26 -5.42 1.26 -8.36
C GLY A 26 -4.73 -0.11 -8.40
N THR A 27 -4.25 -0.45 -9.58
CA THR A 27 -3.45 -1.64 -9.88
C THR A 27 -2.43 -1.91 -8.79
N SER A 28 -2.75 -2.81 -7.85
CA SER A 28 -1.73 -3.43 -7.01
C SER A 28 -1.14 -4.59 -7.82
N THR A 29 -0.36 -4.23 -8.83
CA THR A 29 0.77 -5.09 -9.16
C THR A 29 1.53 -5.25 -7.85
N LYS A 30 1.72 -6.49 -7.41
CA LYS A 30 2.45 -6.88 -6.21
C LYS A 30 3.90 -6.42 -6.32
N ALA A 31 4.11 -5.11 -6.21
CA ALA A 31 5.40 -4.49 -6.07
C ALA A 31 5.81 -4.78 -4.62
N LEU A 32 6.89 -5.51 -4.44
CA LEU A 32 7.72 -5.46 -3.24
C LEU A 32 8.31 -4.05 -3.19
N GLY A 33 7.43 -3.08 -2.94
CA GLY A 33 7.67 -1.68 -3.23
C GLY A 33 8.59 -1.09 -2.18
N LEU A 34 9.65 -0.43 -2.63
CA LEU A 34 10.45 0.46 -1.80
C LEU A 34 9.51 1.30 -0.91
N ARG A 35 9.61 1.12 0.41
CA ARG A 35 8.74 1.84 1.35
C ARG A 35 9.41 3.13 1.74
N ALA A 36 8.82 4.24 1.31
CA ALA A 36 9.19 5.57 1.80
C ALA A 36 8.64 5.83 3.21
N ASP A 37 7.51 5.21 3.56
CA ASP A 37 6.77 5.39 4.83
C ASP A 37 7.28 4.48 5.95
N TRP A 38 8.49 4.75 6.45
CA TRP A 38 9.12 3.91 7.48
C TRP A 38 8.31 3.86 8.79
N ALA A 39 7.60 4.94 9.13
CA ALA A 39 6.74 5.04 10.32
C ALA A 39 5.65 3.96 10.40
N ARG A 40 5.25 3.36 9.26
CA ARG A 40 4.22 2.31 9.22
C ARG A 40 4.80 0.90 9.21
N LEU A 41 6.12 0.75 9.20
CA LEU A 41 6.81 -0.53 9.15
C LEU A 41 6.97 -1.29 10.48
N PRO A 42 6.80 -0.69 11.68
CA PRO A 42 6.86 -1.46 12.94
C PRO A 42 6.01 -2.72 12.91
N GLY A 43 6.59 -3.84 13.37
CA GLY A 43 5.99 -5.17 13.39
C GLY A 43 6.08 -5.95 12.08
N ARG A 44 6.67 -5.40 11.01
CA ARG A 44 6.88 -6.11 9.73
C ARG A 44 8.33 -6.56 9.57
N SER A 45 8.52 -7.70 8.90
CA SER A 45 9.84 -8.12 8.42
C SER A 45 10.25 -7.27 7.22
N VAL A 46 11.43 -6.67 7.29
CA VAL A 46 11.97 -5.82 6.23
C VAL A 46 13.40 -6.17 5.90
N GLU A 47 13.82 -5.79 4.70
CA GLU A 47 15.21 -5.86 4.27
C GLU A 47 15.77 -4.46 4.14
N VAL A 48 16.97 -4.25 4.70
CA VAL A 48 17.72 -3.01 4.63
C VAL A 48 18.81 -3.16 3.59
N TRP A 49 18.82 -2.23 2.66
CA TRP A 49 19.75 -2.18 1.54
C TRP A 49 20.53 -0.85 1.58
N LEU A 50 21.80 -0.91 1.25
CA LEU A 50 22.66 0.28 1.10
C LEU A 50 23.53 0.07 -0.15
N HIS A 51 23.55 1.06 -1.05
CA HIS A 51 24.34 0.99 -2.30
C HIS A 51 24.12 -0.28 -3.14
N GLY A 52 22.92 -0.88 -3.07
CA GLY A 52 22.60 -2.11 -3.80
C GLY A 52 23.03 -3.41 -3.10
N GLU A 53 23.59 -3.33 -1.89
CA GLU A 53 23.91 -4.49 -1.06
C GLU A 53 22.95 -4.61 0.13
N ARG A 54 22.53 -5.84 0.43
CA ARG A 54 21.68 -6.10 1.60
C ARG A 54 22.54 -6.11 2.86
N VAL A 55 22.39 -5.08 3.67
CA VAL A 55 23.17 -4.88 4.91
C VAL A 55 22.50 -5.52 6.13
N ALA A 56 21.18 -5.64 6.12
CA ALA A 56 20.43 -6.25 7.21
C ALA A 56 19.07 -6.76 6.76
N SER A 57 18.49 -7.68 7.52
CA SER A 57 17.12 -8.12 7.41
C SER A 57 16.60 -8.41 8.81
N GLY A 58 15.32 -8.17 9.06
CA GLY A 58 14.71 -8.49 10.36
C GLY A 58 13.38 -7.80 10.55
N VAL A 59 12.77 -8.01 11.71
CA VAL A 59 11.51 -7.38 12.08
C VAL A 59 11.77 -5.96 12.58
N VAL A 60 11.01 -4.99 12.07
CA VAL A 60 11.06 -3.61 12.55
C VAL A 60 10.46 -3.56 13.95
N ASP A 61 11.27 -3.17 14.93
CA ASP A 61 10.83 -2.98 16.30
C ASP A 61 10.13 -1.64 16.46
N GLN A 62 10.71 -0.58 15.90
CA GLN A 62 10.18 0.78 15.98
C GLN A 62 10.62 1.60 14.78
N ALA A 63 9.91 2.68 14.48
CA ALA A 63 10.31 3.69 13.52
C ALA A 63 9.99 5.07 14.09
N ALA A 64 10.75 6.07 13.66
CA ALA A 64 10.49 7.46 13.99
C ALA A 64 9.19 7.90 13.31
N GLU A 65 8.46 8.81 13.96
CA GLU A 65 7.14 9.26 13.49
C GLU A 65 7.21 9.99 12.15
N ASP A 66 8.31 10.70 11.93
CA ASP A 66 8.67 11.36 10.67
C ASP A 66 9.19 10.39 9.59
N GLY A 67 9.40 9.12 9.93
CA GLY A 67 9.93 8.09 9.03
C GLY A 67 11.37 8.32 8.61
N SER A 68 12.15 9.12 9.35
CA SER A 68 13.56 9.37 9.06
C SER A 68 14.49 8.27 9.57
N VAL A 69 14.10 7.59 10.65
CA VAL A 69 14.90 6.58 11.33
C VAL A 69 14.06 5.34 11.64
N LEU A 70 14.67 4.17 11.58
CA LEU A 70 14.04 2.89 11.82
C LEU A 70 14.96 1.99 12.65
N TRP A 71 14.35 1.23 13.57
CA TRP A 71 15.01 0.24 14.39
C TRP A 71 14.55 -1.16 14.02
N ILE A 72 15.50 -2.04 13.74
CA ILE A 72 15.26 -3.48 13.60
C ILE A 72 15.51 -4.15 14.94
N ALA A 73 14.57 -5.03 15.32
CA ALA A 73 14.62 -5.83 16.53
C ALA A 73 15.92 -6.63 16.62
N ALA A 74 16.36 -6.89 17.85
CA ALA A 74 17.43 -7.84 18.10
C ALA A 74 16.97 -9.24 17.65
N GLU A 75 17.81 -9.92 16.86
CA GLU A 75 17.57 -11.30 16.44
C GLU A 75 18.73 -12.18 16.93
N GLY A 76 18.42 -13.12 17.83
CA GLY A 76 19.40 -14.02 18.44
C GLY A 76 20.47 -13.26 19.23
N ILE A 77 21.73 -13.37 18.79
CA ILE A 77 22.89 -12.68 19.40
C ILE A 77 23.08 -11.25 18.88
N SER A 78 22.30 -10.83 17.87
CA SER A 78 22.41 -9.51 17.26
C SER A 78 21.68 -8.48 18.10
N THR A 79 22.32 -7.35 18.38
CA THR A 79 21.66 -6.23 19.06
C THR A 79 20.70 -5.51 18.12
N ARG A 80 19.76 -4.76 18.70
CA ARG A 80 18.87 -3.86 17.96
C ARG A 80 19.71 -2.92 17.12
N ARG A 81 19.42 -2.83 15.82
CA ARG A 81 20.13 -1.96 14.88
C ARG A 81 19.26 -0.79 14.45
N ILE A 82 19.88 0.38 14.35
CA ILE A 82 19.25 1.63 13.93
C ILE A 82 19.75 1.99 12.53
N PHE A 83 18.83 2.44 11.67
CA PHE A 83 19.10 2.86 10.31
C PHE A 83 18.41 4.18 10.03
N ASP A 84 19.10 5.09 9.36
CA ASP A 84 18.58 6.41 9.03
C ASP A 84 18.46 6.63 7.52
N LYS A 85 17.40 7.29 7.09
CA LYS A 85 17.11 7.51 5.68
C LYS A 85 18.12 8.48 5.03
N SER A 86 18.68 9.40 5.80
CA SER A 86 19.69 10.37 5.34
C SER A 86 21.00 9.73 4.91
N SER A 87 21.40 8.61 5.52
CA SER A 87 22.57 7.82 5.15
C SER A 87 22.39 7.08 3.83
N GLY A 88 21.19 7.11 3.24
CA GLY A 88 20.88 6.45 1.97
C GLY A 88 20.44 5.00 2.10
N TYR A 89 20.10 4.55 3.31
CA TYR A 89 19.49 3.23 3.50
C TYR A 89 18.11 3.16 2.82
N GLN A 90 17.83 2.01 2.23
CA GLN A 90 16.58 1.70 1.55
C GLN A 90 15.92 0.50 2.22
N ILE A 91 14.60 0.60 2.44
CA ILE A 91 13.82 -0.45 3.11
C ILE A 91 12.84 -1.09 2.13
N TRP A 92 12.88 -2.41 2.09
CA TRP A 92 12.06 -3.27 1.23
C TRP A 92 11.22 -4.21 2.09
N VAL A 93 10.00 -4.52 1.64
CA VAL A 93 8.99 -5.34 2.33
C VAL A 93 8.31 -6.29 1.35
#